data_AF-A0A9E5QXP0-F1
#
_entry.id   AF-A0A9E5QXP0-F1
#
_cell.length_a   1.000
_cell.length_b   1.000
_cell.length_c   1.000
_cell.angle_alpha   90.00
_cell.angle_beta   90.00
_cell.angle_gamma   90.00
#
_symmetry.space_group_name_H-M   'P 1'
#
loop_
_entity.id
_entity.type
_entity.pdbx_description
1 polymer ?
#
loop_
_entity_poly.entity_id
_entity_poly.type
_entity_poly.pdbx_seq_one_letter_code
_entity_poly.pdbx_strand_id
1 'polypeptide(L)'
;METIPKKRIVSTFFESGRTIYLINTHASYFSSLFFGGLGGLLAPLKAQIVPGSFGYYQDAIRFSRSSFTGTARFQSLAGAHTAVGGDISNTHNNPAGLGYIRNSEFTLSPGLVFAHTDTEYFSLDDENAQNTRPDSRANFNIAHAGGVFSLQKEDHEPGRWRGGTVAISAARVNNFHNQLRYQGLNQNTSKSDFYVSQTNGIRIADLQNLDLPQYEYQRAAYFAFLTNPFDYIPNPNNPNELIADPENTAYFTLARDEEENLLGPALQSETITTRGAQYQWAFAAAGNYDDRLFFGLNVHLAALSYGEKRTYREEIQNEASFLSSFEELNDLELSGTGLGASLGILYRPMDLLRVGASFTTPTLYFMRESFNTRFTANVFDFVDPNLLLRYEEETLPGEFDYRLRTPWRATVGLAFFFKEYGFLAADAEYVAYPSARLRNNEFVGVLDADNQTLQNVLKPTWNIRLAGEARLKSFRLRAGYALEADPTQFEDGIDRHISRITGGLGIRQYEWYADIGLIYPLQQCLRALLFCSGRAVCRPGAFYPNPKPGAEHRDHRRRIFLKKEPTRRFIKFFGVL
;
A
#
# COMPACT_ATOMS: atom_id res chain seq x y z
N MET A 1 16.25 54.47 29.38
CA MET A 1 16.67 54.97 28.06
C MET A 1 16.79 53.79 27.10
N GLU A 2 16.49 53.84 25.81
CA GLU A 2 15.80 54.86 25.01
C GLU A 2 15.20 54.22 23.74
N THR A 3 13.96 54.61 23.45
CA THR A 3 13.29 54.83 22.16
C THR A 3 14.07 54.66 20.84
N ILE A 4 13.68 53.64 20.06
CA ILE A 4 12.95 53.73 18.76
C ILE A 4 13.05 55.11 18.06
N PRO A 5 13.54 55.24 16.79
CA PRO A 5 12.60 55.26 15.64
C PRO A 5 13.11 54.94 14.20
N LYS A 6 12.18 54.46 13.33
CA LYS A 6 11.70 54.97 11.99
C LYS A 6 12.73 55.52 10.95
N LYS A 7 12.51 55.61 9.62
CA LYS A 7 11.37 55.49 8.66
C LYS A 7 12.00 55.34 7.24
N ARG A 8 11.61 54.41 6.36
CA ARG A 8 10.59 54.55 5.27
C ARG A 8 10.63 55.82 4.39
N ILE A 9 11.33 55.74 3.25
CA ILE A 9 11.20 56.53 1.99
C ILE A 9 11.55 55.53 0.85
N VAL A 10 10.87 55.34 -0.31
CA VAL A 10 9.72 55.96 -1.02
C VAL A 10 10.02 57.07 -2.05
N SER A 11 10.41 56.66 -3.27
CA SER A 11 10.18 57.40 -4.55
C SER A 11 10.17 56.43 -5.75
N THR A 12 9.61 56.86 -6.89
CA THR A 12 9.34 56.07 -8.12
C THR A 12 10.11 56.63 -9.33
N PHE A 13 10.35 55.84 -10.38
CA PHE A 13 9.84 56.12 -11.74
C PHE A 13 10.00 54.95 -12.74
N PHE A 14 9.21 55.03 -13.81
CA PHE A 14 8.77 54.09 -14.85
C PHE A 14 9.75 53.27 -15.73
N GLU A 15 9.21 52.11 -16.16
CA GLU A 15 9.22 51.48 -17.51
C GLU A 15 10.25 50.43 -17.99
N SER A 16 9.72 49.58 -18.88
CA SER A 16 10.27 48.35 -19.48
C SER A 16 10.55 47.18 -18.52
N GLY A 17 10.24 45.91 -18.86
CA GLY A 17 9.46 45.47 -20.01
C GLY A 17 9.73 44.05 -20.52
N ARG A 18 9.64 43.00 -19.69
CA ARG A 18 9.57 41.61 -20.16
C ARG A 18 8.97 40.66 -19.11
N THR A 19 7.74 40.22 -19.34
CA THR A 19 7.14 39.06 -18.67
C THR A 19 7.72 37.79 -19.28
N ILE A 20 8.19 36.85 -18.44
CA ILE A 20 8.64 35.52 -18.88
C ILE A 20 7.54 34.50 -18.55
N TYR A 21 7.32 33.56 -19.45
CA TYR A 21 6.11 32.75 -19.52
C TYR A 21 6.17 31.49 -18.64
N LEU A 22 5.09 31.23 -17.91
CA LEU A 22 4.73 29.87 -17.49
C LEU A 22 4.20 29.14 -18.73
N ILE A 23 4.91 28.12 -19.20
CA ILE A 23 4.48 27.32 -20.37
C ILE A 23 3.49 26.25 -19.90
N ASN A 24 2.20 26.53 -20.09
CA ASN A 24 1.17 25.51 -20.25
C ASN A 24 1.33 24.88 -21.64
N THR A 25 1.42 23.55 -21.73
CA THR A 25 1.21 22.81 -22.98
C THR A 25 -0.21 22.25 -23.01
N HIS A 26 -0.95 22.54 -24.08
CA HIS A 26 -2.35 22.16 -24.23
C HIS A 26 -2.52 20.70 -24.69
N ALA A 27 -3.43 19.96 -24.03
CA ALA A 27 -4.13 18.83 -24.63
C ALA A 27 -5.61 19.20 -24.77
N SER A 28 -6.05 19.50 -25.99
CA SER A 28 -7.37 20.10 -26.26
C SER A 28 -8.47 19.06 -26.39
N TYR A 29 -9.50 19.12 -25.54
CA TYR A 29 -10.80 18.49 -25.79
C TYR A 29 -11.97 19.43 -25.48
N PHE A 30 -13.07 19.23 -26.20
CA PHE A 30 -14.15 20.22 -26.36
C PHE A 30 -14.93 20.52 -25.07
N SER A 31 -15.15 21.81 -24.83
CA SER A 31 -16.18 22.28 -23.90
C SER A 31 -17.57 22.26 -24.58
N SER A 32 -18.56 21.72 -23.89
CA SER A 32 -19.98 21.90 -24.23
C SER A 32 -20.81 22.06 -22.96
N LEU A 33 -20.85 23.29 -22.45
CA LEU A 33 -21.73 23.70 -21.36
C LEU A 33 -23.10 24.09 -21.92
N PHE A 34 -24.14 23.32 -21.59
CA PHE A 34 -25.52 23.76 -21.71
C PHE A 34 -26.23 23.63 -20.35
N PHE A 35 -26.91 24.70 -19.95
CA PHE A 35 -27.68 24.76 -18.70
C PHE A 35 -29.03 24.06 -18.86
N GLY A 36 -29.45 23.26 -17.87
CA GLY A 36 -30.85 22.84 -17.76
C GLY A 36 -31.10 21.63 -16.85
N GLY A 37 -31.95 21.81 -15.84
CA GLY A 37 -32.64 20.71 -15.13
C GLY A 37 -32.18 20.43 -13.71
N LEU A 38 -33.10 20.57 -12.75
CA LEU A 38 -32.99 19.91 -11.43
C LEU A 38 -33.18 18.41 -11.64
N GLY A 39 -32.10 17.63 -11.57
CA GLY A 39 -32.17 16.18 -11.82
C GLY A 39 -30.82 15.46 -11.81
N GLY A 40 -29.81 16.01 -11.13
CA GLY A 40 -28.49 15.38 -11.04
C GLY A 40 -28.54 14.08 -10.25
N LEU A 41 -28.60 12.95 -10.94
CA LEU A 41 -28.26 11.66 -10.33
C LEU A 41 -26.83 11.77 -9.76
N LEU A 42 -26.65 11.25 -8.55
CA LEU A 42 -25.33 10.97 -8.00
C LEU A 42 -24.72 9.78 -8.77
N ALA A 43 -24.20 10.06 -9.97
CA ALA A 43 -23.29 9.15 -10.64
C ALA A 43 -22.08 8.93 -9.70
N PRO A 44 -21.71 7.68 -9.36
CA PRO A 44 -20.58 7.44 -8.49
C PRO A 44 -19.31 7.99 -9.16
N LEU A 45 -18.57 8.81 -8.41
CA LEU A 45 -17.21 9.20 -8.79
C LEU A 45 -16.37 7.93 -8.89
N LYS A 46 -16.04 7.51 -10.12
CA LYS A 46 -15.13 6.38 -10.36
C LYS A 46 -13.79 6.68 -9.71
N ALA A 47 -13.14 5.66 -9.15
CA ALA A 47 -11.80 5.81 -8.61
C ALA A 47 -10.83 6.24 -9.71
N GLN A 48 -10.43 7.51 -9.65
CA GLN A 48 -9.52 8.13 -10.61
C GLN A 48 -8.36 8.78 -9.85
N ILE A 49 -7.14 8.32 -10.17
CA ILE A 49 -5.90 8.98 -9.79
C ILE A 49 -5.85 10.32 -10.53
N VAL A 50 -5.62 11.40 -9.78
CA VAL A 50 -5.54 12.75 -10.32
C VAL A 50 -4.18 12.94 -10.98
N PRO A 51 -4.09 13.48 -12.21
CA PRO A 51 -2.80 13.80 -12.84
C PRO A 51 -1.94 14.68 -11.93
N GLY A 52 -0.66 14.32 -11.77
CA GLY A 52 0.26 14.98 -10.83
C GLY A 52 0.20 14.47 -9.38
N SER A 53 -0.57 13.41 -9.09
CA SER A 53 -0.45 12.66 -7.83
C SER A 53 0.76 11.72 -7.87
N PHE A 54 1.59 11.76 -6.84
CA PHE A 54 2.79 10.92 -6.70
C PHE A 54 2.49 9.47 -6.31
N GLY A 55 1.26 9.18 -5.85
CA GLY A 55 0.79 7.83 -5.54
C GLY A 55 0.68 7.51 -4.06
N TYR A 56 0.85 8.51 -3.18
CA TYR A 56 0.80 8.39 -1.71
C TYR A 56 -0.52 7.84 -1.14
N TYR A 57 -1.55 7.60 -1.96
CA TYR A 57 -2.71 6.80 -1.56
C TYR A 57 -2.32 5.37 -1.16
N GLN A 58 -1.27 4.80 -1.74
CA GLN A 58 -0.77 3.47 -1.36
C GLN A 58 -0.19 3.50 0.07
N ASP A 59 0.69 4.47 0.36
CA ASP A 59 1.27 4.71 1.68
C ASP A 59 0.20 5.00 2.74
N ALA A 60 -0.78 5.84 2.41
CA ALA A 60 -1.91 6.12 3.28
C ALA A 60 -2.72 4.84 3.61
N ILE A 61 -2.84 3.87 2.70
CA ILE A 61 -3.41 2.55 3.01
C ILE A 61 -2.42 1.71 3.83
N ARG A 62 -1.16 1.59 3.38
CA ARG A 62 -0.10 0.72 3.96
C ARG A 62 0.14 1.01 5.44
N PHE A 63 0.13 2.27 5.84
CA PHE A 63 0.39 2.71 7.21
C PHE A 63 -0.88 2.89 8.06
N SER A 64 -2.08 2.76 7.46
CA SER A 64 -3.38 2.90 8.13
C SER A 64 -4.15 1.59 8.31
N ARG A 65 -3.97 0.60 7.42
CA ARG A 65 -4.37 -0.79 7.65
C ARG A 65 -3.46 -1.34 8.75
N SER A 66 -3.92 -1.36 10.00
CA SER A 66 -3.21 -2.00 11.12
C SER A 66 -3.72 -3.41 11.34
N SER A 67 -2.83 -4.39 11.38
CA SER A 67 -3.21 -5.77 11.75
C SER A 67 -3.67 -5.86 13.22
N PHE A 68 -4.36 -6.94 13.60
CA PHE A 68 -4.79 -7.15 14.98
C PHE A 68 -3.62 -7.65 15.85
N THR A 69 -2.92 -6.74 16.50
CA THR A 69 -1.65 -7.04 17.18
C THR A 69 -1.75 -6.94 18.69
N GLY A 70 -1.07 -7.85 19.40
CA GLY A 70 -1.18 -8.00 20.83
C GLY A 70 -0.49 -9.28 21.29
N THR A 71 -0.93 -9.79 22.45
CA THR A 71 -0.54 -11.11 22.96
C THR A 71 -0.94 -12.23 22.01
N ALA A 72 -0.30 -13.40 22.15
CA ALA A 72 -0.72 -14.62 21.47
C ALA A 72 -2.22 -14.97 21.73
N ARG A 73 -2.75 -14.62 22.91
CA ARG A 73 -4.17 -14.70 23.24
C ARG A 73 -5.02 -13.74 22.41
N PHE A 74 -4.68 -12.46 22.35
CA PHE A 74 -5.41 -11.45 21.56
C PHE A 74 -5.40 -11.80 20.06
N GLN A 75 -4.24 -12.25 19.55
CA GLN A 75 -4.07 -12.68 18.16
C GLN A 75 -4.87 -13.95 17.83
N SER A 76 -4.89 -14.96 18.71
CA SER A 76 -5.69 -16.18 18.50
C SER A 76 -7.21 -15.96 18.51
N LEU A 77 -7.66 -14.82 19.04
CA LEU A 77 -9.04 -14.34 19.00
C LEU A 77 -9.30 -13.33 17.86
N ALA A 78 -8.46 -13.28 16.83
CA ALA A 78 -8.58 -12.38 15.68
C ALA A 78 -8.71 -10.88 16.03
N GLY A 79 -8.25 -10.47 17.23
CA GLY A 79 -8.43 -9.12 17.77
C GLY A 79 -9.84 -8.78 18.26
N ALA A 80 -10.78 -9.74 18.31
CA ALA A 80 -12.14 -9.56 18.83
C ALA A 80 -12.13 -9.43 20.37
N HIS A 81 -11.77 -8.25 20.86
CA HIS A 81 -11.50 -7.97 22.27
C HIS A 81 -12.08 -6.64 22.78
N THR A 82 -12.87 -5.92 21.96
CA THR A 82 -13.50 -4.64 22.33
C THR A 82 -14.51 -4.84 23.47
N ALA A 83 -15.24 -5.95 23.52
CA ALA A 83 -16.15 -6.30 24.64
C ALA A 83 -15.60 -7.35 25.62
N VAL A 84 -14.51 -8.05 25.30
CA VAL A 84 -13.96 -9.13 26.15
C VAL A 84 -13.21 -8.56 27.36
N GLY A 85 -12.20 -7.72 27.09
CA GLY A 85 -11.32 -7.13 28.10
C GLY A 85 -10.37 -8.12 28.78
N GLY A 86 -9.62 -7.62 29.77
CA GLY A 86 -8.79 -8.45 30.63
C GLY A 86 -7.56 -9.05 29.94
N ASP A 87 -6.94 -8.33 29.00
CA ASP A 87 -5.64 -8.65 28.37
C ASP A 87 -4.88 -7.34 28.17
N ILE A 88 -3.55 -7.33 28.35
CA ILE A 88 -2.75 -6.11 28.17
C ILE A 88 -2.94 -5.45 26.80
N SER A 89 -3.20 -6.22 25.72
CA SER A 89 -3.42 -5.72 24.35
C SER A 89 -4.64 -4.79 24.21
N ASN A 90 -5.51 -4.74 25.23
CA ASN A 90 -6.56 -3.74 25.31
C ASN A 90 -6.00 -2.30 25.36
N THR A 91 -4.72 -2.09 25.68
CA THR A 91 -4.01 -0.81 25.49
C THR A 91 -4.13 -0.26 24.08
N HIS A 92 -4.14 -1.09 23.03
CA HIS A 92 -4.17 -0.64 21.62
C HIS A 92 -5.56 -0.75 20.95
N ASN A 93 -6.52 -1.52 21.49
CA ASN A 93 -7.86 -1.71 20.91
C ASN A 93 -8.99 -0.99 21.68
N ASN A 94 -9.28 -1.40 22.92
CA ASN A 94 -10.25 -0.74 23.79
C ASN A 94 -9.67 -0.63 25.21
N PRO A 95 -9.14 0.55 25.62
CA PRO A 95 -8.44 0.70 26.89
C PRO A 95 -9.33 0.45 28.11
N ALA A 96 -10.66 0.55 28.01
CA ALA A 96 -11.58 0.16 29.09
C ALA A 96 -11.42 -1.31 29.51
N GLY A 97 -11.00 -2.19 28.59
CA GLY A 97 -10.74 -3.60 28.88
C GLY A 97 -9.63 -3.82 29.91
N LEU A 98 -8.73 -2.84 30.12
CA LEU A 98 -7.71 -2.89 31.17
C LEU A 98 -8.30 -2.76 32.57
N GLY A 99 -9.44 -2.10 32.72
CA GLY A 99 -10.15 -2.00 34.01
C GLY A 99 -10.68 -3.34 34.53
N TYR A 100 -10.69 -4.38 33.69
CA TYR A 100 -11.01 -5.75 34.07
C TYR A 100 -9.79 -6.54 34.59
N ILE A 101 -8.57 -6.02 34.42
CA ILE A 101 -7.34 -6.67 34.92
C ILE A 101 -7.20 -6.36 36.41
N ARG A 102 -7.38 -7.40 37.24
CA ARG A 102 -7.40 -7.30 38.72
C ARG A 102 -6.03 -7.46 39.38
N ASN A 103 -5.07 -8.09 38.71
CA ASN A 103 -3.73 -8.34 39.21
C ASN A 103 -2.71 -7.65 38.31
N SER A 104 -1.62 -7.13 38.88
CA SER A 104 -0.51 -6.60 38.09
C SER A 104 0.19 -7.74 37.35
N GLU A 105 0.43 -7.58 36.04
CA GLU A 105 1.02 -8.61 35.18
C GLU A 105 2.06 -8.02 34.22
N PHE A 106 3.18 -8.72 34.02
CA PHE A 106 4.13 -8.45 32.94
C PHE A 106 3.95 -9.48 31.84
N THR A 107 3.99 -9.04 30.59
CA THR A 107 3.70 -9.88 29.43
C THR A 107 4.73 -9.69 28.32
N LEU A 108 5.22 -10.79 27.77
CA LEU A 108 6.06 -10.83 26.57
C LEU A 108 5.47 -11.85 25.59
N SER A 109 5.27 -11.46 24.34
CA SER A 109 4.86 -12.33 23.24
C SER A 109 5.85 -12.15 22.07
N PRO A 110 6.86 -13.03 21.95
CA PRO A 110 7.61 -13.15 20.71
C PRO A 110 6.70 -13.69 19.60
N GLY A 111 7.03 -13.39 18.35
CA GLY A 111 6.31 -13.84 17.17
C GLY A 111 7.27 -14.23 16.05
N LEU A 112 6.82 -15.14 15.21
CA LEU A 112 7.48 -15.54 13.98
C LEU A 112 6.47 -15.39 12.84
N VAL A 113 6.80 -14.57 11.85
CA VAL A 113 5.94 -14.36 10.67
C VAL A 113 6.61 -15.00 9.46
N PHE A 114 5.84 -15.78 8.70
CA PHE A 114 6.20 -16.23 7.37
C PHE A 114 5.40 -15.41 6.36
N ALA A 115 6.08 -14.60 5.56
CA ALA A 115 5.49 -13.97 4.39
C ALA A 115 5.60 -14.94 3.21
N HIS A 116 4.50 -15.14 2.49
CA HIS A 116 4.40 -15.99 1.31
C HIS A 116 3.54 -15.27 0.28
N THR A 117 4.04 -15.17 -0.95
CA THR A 117 3.37 -14.45 -2.04
C THR A 117 3.40 -15.32 -3.30
N ASP A 118 2.24 -15.51 -3.91
CA ASP A 118 2.11 -16.07 -5.26
C ASP A 118 1.91 -14.94 -6.27
N THR A 119 2.51 -15.11 -7.46
CA THR A 119 2.51 -14.13 -8.54
C THR A 119 2.12 -14.75 -9.87
N GLU A 120 1.61 -13.93 -10.78
CA GLU A 120 1.37 -14.27 -12.18
C GLU A 120 1.64 -13.00 -13.01
N TYR A 121 2.43 -13.10 -14.08
CA TYR A 121 2.75 -11.98 -14.96
C TYR A 121 3.02 -12.47 -16.38
N PHE A 122 2.13 -12.09 -17.31
CA PHE A 122 1.92 -12.69 -18.63
C PHE A 122 1.72 -14.23 -18.61
N SER A 123 0.58 -14.67 -19.13
CA SER A 123 0.42 -16.08 -19.50
C SER A 123 1.31 -16.36 -20.70
N LEU A 124 2.42 -17.06 -20.49
CA LEU A 124 3.06 -17.81 -21.57
C LEU A 124 2.03 -18.82 -22.09
N ASP A 125 1.80 -18.88 -23.41
CA ASP A 125 0.89 -19.83 -24.07
C ASP A 125 1.50 -21.25 -24.14
N ASP A 126 2.15 -21.68 -23.07
CA ASP A 126 2.70 -23.01 -22.84
C ASP A 126 2.08 -23.58 -21.56
N GLU A 127 1.27 -24.64 -21.70
CA GLU A 127 0.57 -25.31 -20.58
C GLU A 127 1.52 -25.89 -19.51
N ASN A 128 2.85 -25.91 -19.77
CA ASN A 128 3.88 -26.42 -18.86
C ASN A 128 4.65 -25.30 -18.13
N ALA A 129 4.46 -24.03 -18.48
CA ALA A 129 5.20 -22.93 -17.89
C ALA A 129 4.70 -22.60 -16.46
N GLN A 130 5.53 -22.87 -15.44
CA GLN A 130 5.22 -22.48 -14.06
C GLN A 130 5.42 -20.97 -13.85
N ASN A 131 4.39 -20.20 -14.20
CA ASN A 131 4.35 -18.74 -14.09
C ASN A 131 4.24 -18.26 -12.62
N THR A 132 3.87 -19.15 -11.69
CA THR A 132 3.87 -18.89 -10.24
C THR A 132 5.24 -19.11 -9.62
N ARG A 133 5.83 -18.06 -9.04
CA ARG A 133 7.10 -18.12 -8.29
C ARG A 133 6.85 -17.99 -6.78
N PRO A 134 6.62 -19.10 -6.05
CA PRO A 134 6.41 -19.06 -4.61
C PRO A 134 7.68 -18.58 -3.90
N ASP A 135 7.56 -17.51 -3.11
CA ASP A 135 8.61 -16.99 -2.24
C ASP A 135 8.26 -17.22 -0.77
N SER A 136 9.26 -17.25 0.12
CA SER A 136 9.01 -17.34 1.57
C SER A 136 10.10 -16.65 2.38
N ARG A 137 9.71 -15.74 3.29
CA ARG A 137 10.63 -15.10 4.23
C ARG A 137 10.14 -15.20 5.67
N ALA A 138 11.01 -15.68 6.56
CA ALA A 138 10.78 -15.79 7.99
C ALA A 138 11.26 -14.54 8.75
N ASN A 139 10.45 -14.03 9.66
CA ASN A 139 10.77 -12.83 10.45
C ASN A 139 10.45 -13.03 11.94
N PHE A 140 11.48 -13.34 12.74
CA PHE A 140 11.39 -13.32 14.20
C PHE A 140 11.28 -11.88 14.71
N ASN A 141 10.38 -11.63 15.65
CA ASN A 141 10.15 -10.32 16.23
C ASN A 141 9.52 -10.40 17.63
N ILE A 142 9.50 -9.29 18.36
CA ILE A 142 8.63 -9.13 19.54
C ILE A 142 7.33 -8.52 19.03
N ALA A 143 6.24 -9.30 19.06
CA ALA A 143 4.92 -8.86 18.62
C ALA A 143 4.27 -7.94 19.65
N HIS A 144 4.43 -8.26 20.95
CA HIS A 144 3.95 -7.46 22.05
C HIS A 144 4.83 -7.62 23.31
N ALA A 145 5.08 -6.54 24.04
CA ALA A 145 5.68 -6.55 25.37
C ALA A 145 5.06 -5.44 26.25
N GLY A 146 4.94 -5.65 27.56
CA GLY A 146 4.47 -4.59 28.46
C GLY A 146 4.15 -5.02 29.87
N GLY A 147 3.80 -4.05 30.71
CA GLY A 147 3.37 -4.24 32.09
C GLY A 147 2.03 -3.55 32.38
N VAL A 148 1.20 -4.23 33.17
CA VAL A 148 -0.05 -3.71 33.73
C VAL A 148 0.09 -3.63 35.24
N PHE A 149 -0.30 -2.50 35.81
CA PHE A 149 -0.33 -2.24 37.24
C PHE A 149 -1.78 -2.07 37.69
N SER A 150 -2.27 -3.02 38.48
CA SER A 150 -3.61 -2.98 39.07
C SER A 150 -3.61 -2.13 40.33
N LEU A 151 -4.56 -1.20 40.40
CA LEU A 151 -4.96 -0.45 41.60
C LEU A 151 -6.45 -0.74 41.89
N GLN A 152 -6.88 -1.99 41.63
CA GLN A 152 -8.22 -2.49 41.96
C GLN A 152 -8.28 -2.86 43.45
N LYS A 153 -9.40 -2.53 44.09
CA LYS A 153 -9.72 -2.88 45.48
C LYS A 153 -10.16 -4.34 45.57
N GLU A 154 -9.94 -4.95 46.73
CA GLU A 154 -10.47 -6.29 47.02
C GLU A 154 -12.01 -6.32 47.04
N ASP A 155 -12.59 -7.51 46.83
CA ASP A 155 -14.05 -7.70 46.83
C ASP A 155 -14.71 -7.50 48.20
N HIS A 156 -13.93 -7.40 49.27
CA HIS A 156 -14.39 -7.07 50.62
C HIS A 156 -14.41 -5.56 50.91
N GLU A 157 -13.76 -4.71 50.10
CA GLU A 157 -13.83 -3.26 50.29
C GLU A 157 -15.16 -2.67 49.80
N PRO A 158 -15.91 -1.95 50.67
CA PRO A 158 -17.18 -1.35 50.29
C PRO A 158 -16.99 -0.13 49.38
N GLY A 159 -17.75 -0.09 48.29
CA GLY A 159 -17.85 1.08 47.41
C GLY A 159 -18.01 0.72 45.94
N ARG A 160 -18.77 1.56 45.20
CA ARG A 160 -18.96 1.40 43.75
C ARG A 160 -17.70 1.73 42.95
N TRP A 161 -16.83 2.62 43.44
CA TRP A 161 -15.53 2.81 42.80
C TRP A 161 -14.64 1.62 43.20
N ARG A 162 -14.43 0.68 42.28
CA ARG A 162 -13.65 -0.54 42.51
C ARG A 162 -12.16 -0.32 42.30
N GLY A 163 -11.75 0.81 41.71
CA GLY A 163 -10.36 1.17 41.51
C GLY A 163 -10.05 1.43 40.04
N GLY A 164 -8.79 1.21 39.66
CA GLY A 164 -8.33 1.42 38.29
C GLY A 164 -7.08 0.63 37.94
N THR A 165 -6.60 0.83 36.72
CA THR A 165 -5.49 0.09 36.14
C THR A 165 -4.65 1.05 35.28
N VAL A 166 -3.32 0.96 35.36
CA VAL A 166 -2.39 1.72 34.51
C VAL A 166 -1.52 0.73 33.74
N ALA A 167 -1.26 0.96 32.46
CA ALA A 167 -0.49 0.05 31.61
C ALA A 167 0.48 0.78 30.68
N ILE A 168 1.63 0.16 30.44
CA ILE A 168 2.61 0.57 29.43
C ILE A 168 2.91 -0.64 28.56
N SER A 169 2.75 -0.48 27.24
CA SER A 169 2.91 -1.58 26.28
C SER A 169 3.55 -1.11 24.99
N ALA A 170 4.37 -1.97 24.38
CA ALA A 170 4.90 -1.83 23.04
C ALA A 170 4.36 -2.98 22.17
N ALA A 171 3.66 -2.64 21.09
CA ALA A 171 3.19 -3.60 20.09
C ALA A 171 3.83 -3.31 18.73
N ARG A 172 4.16 -4.35 17.98
CA ARG A 172 4.40 -4.23 16.54
C ARG A 172 3.05 -4.31 15.85
N VAL A 173 2.55 -3.20 15.31
CA VAL A 173 1.19 -3.11 14.73
C VAL A 173 1.12 -3.47 13.24
N ASN A 174 2.24 -3.34 12.53
CA ASN A 174 2.42 -3.85 11.17
C ASN A 174 3.82 -4.43 10.93
N ASN A 175 3.87 -5.41 10.04
CA ASN A 175 5.08 -5.99 9.46
C ASN A 175 5.08 -5.71 7.95
N PHE A 176 6.16 -5.14 7.44
CA PHE A 176 6.33 -4.87 6.00
C PHE A 176 7.33 -5.81 5.33
N HIS A 177 7.80 -6.85 6.02
CA HIS A 177 8.75 -7.78 5.45
C HIS A 177 8.07 -8.73 4.45
N ASN A 178 8.33 -8.52 3.16
CA ASN A 178 7.83 -9.37 2.07
C ASN A 178 8.84 -9.44 0.91
N GLN A 179 8.66 -10.41 0.02
CA GLN A 179 9.29 -10.44 -1.30
C GLN A 179 8.23 -10.81 -2.34
N LEU A 180 8.18 -10.01 -3.41
CA LEU A 180 7.37 -10.21 -4.60
C LEU A 180 8.33 -10.40 -5.77
N ARG A 181 8.23 -11.51 -6.51
CA ARG A 181 8.99 -11.70 -7.75
C ARG A 181 8.07 -12.14 -8.87
N TYR A 182 8.18 -11.51 -10.03
CA TYR A 182 7.45 -11.90 -11.23
C TYR A 182 8.35 -11.78 -12.46
N GLN A 183 8.03 -12.57 -13.50
CA GLN A 183 8.83 -12.69 -14.72
C GLN A 183 7.95 -13.18 -15.87
N GLY A 184 8.12 -12.65 -17.07
CA GLY A 184 7.35 -13.00 -18.25
C GLY A 184 7.96 -12.44 -19.54
N LEU A 185 7.56 -12.96 -20.70
CA LEU A 185 8.07 -12.56 -22.00
C LEU A 185 7.09 -11.58 -22.68
N ASN A 186 7.56 -10.38 -23.01
CA ASN A 186 6.75 -9.33 -23.63
C ASN A 186 7.17 -9.12 -25.08
N GLN A 187 6.21 -9.23 -26.01
CA GLN A 187 6.45 -9.12 -27.45
C GLN A 187 6.15 -7.72 -28.01
N ASN A 188 5.68 -6.78 -27.19
CA ASN A 188 5.12 -5.49 -27.65
C ASN A 188 5.87 -4.26 -27.12
N THR A 189 6.30 -4.28 -25.86
CA THR A 189 6.87 -3.11 -25.18
C THR A 189 8.11 -3.43 -24.35
N SER A 190 9.09 -2.53 -24.41
CA SER A 190 10.25 -2.47 -23.54
C SER A 190 10.01 -1.45 -22.42
N LYS A 191 10.60 -1.61 -21.23
CA LYS A 191 10.60 -0.52 -20.24
C LYS A 191 11.44 0.69 -20.69
N SER A 192 12.34 0.52 -21.66
CA SER A 192 13.05 1.65 -22.28
C SER A 192 12.12 2.61 -23.02
N ASP A 193 10.98 2.13 -23.55
CA ASP A 193 9.91 2.98 -24.11
C ASP A 193 9.39 3.98 -23.09
N PHE A 194 9.32 3.59 -21.81
CA PHE A 194 8.89 4.47 -20.74
C PHE A 194 9.93 5.55 -20.48
N TYR A 195 11.23 5.21 -20.37
CA TYR A 195 12.28 6.23 -20.18
C TYR A 195 12.30 7.23 -21.33
N VAL A 196 12.24 6.76 -22.59
CA VAL A 196 12.13 7.62 -23.79
C VAL A 196 10.92 8.57 -23.67
N SER A 197 9.77 8.08 -23.20
CA SER A 197 8.58 8.91 -22.98
C SER A 197 8.73 9.95 -21.85
N GLN A 198 9.66 9.77 -20.92
CA GLN A 198 9.95 10.73 -19.84
C GLN A 198 11.06 11.73 -20.21
N THR A 199 11.94 11.38 -21.16
CA THR A 199 13.05 12.23 -21.62
C THR A 199 12.67 13.11 -22.83
N ASN A 200 11.77 12.65 -23.70
CA ASN A 200 11.29 13.42 -24.85
C ASN A 200 10.76 14.81 -24.47
N GLY A 201 11.28 15.84 -25.15
CA GLY A 201 10.96 17.26 -24.88
C GLY A 201 11.91 17.97 -23.91
N ILE A 202 12.82 17.25 -23.24
CA ILE A 202 13.95 17.84 -22.51
C ILE A 202 15.13 17.98 -23.49
N ARG A 203 15.93 19.05 -23.39
CA ARG A 203 17.09 19.24 -24.27
C ARG A 203 18.30 18.50 -23.72
N ILE A 204 19.17 17.94 -24.59
CA ILE A 204 20.42 17.28 -24.15
C ILE A 204 21.24 18.18 -23.21
N ALA A 205 21.33 19.49 -23.51
CA ALA A 205 22.06 20.45 -22.68
C ALA A 205 21.46 20.64 -21.27
N ASP A 206 20.15 20.43 -21.10
CA ASP A 206 19.50 20.47 -19.78
C ASP A 206 19.71 19.15 -19.02
N LEU A 207 19.80 18.00 -19.71
CA LEU A 207 20.21 16.72 -19.08
C LEU A 207 21.66 16.75 -18.61
N GLN A 208 22.55 17.39 -19.39
CA GLN A 208 23.96 17.55 -19.04
C GLN A 208 24.19 18.56 -17.90
N ASN A 209 23.16 19.30 -17.47
CA ASN A 209 23.28 20.32 -16.44
C ASN A 209 22.94 19.75 -15.05
N LEU A 210 23.96 19.59 -14.21
CA LEU A 210 23.83 19.09 -12.84
C LEU A 210 23.08 20.04 -11.89
N ASP A 211 22.87 21.31 -12.26
CA ASP A 211 22.07 22.27 -11.47
C ASP A 211 20.53 22.11 -11.69
N LEU A 212 20.08 21.11 -12.46
CA LEU A 212 18.67 20.86 -12.80
C LEU A 212 18.14 19.52 -12.23
N PRO A 213 17.98 19.39 -10.89
CA PRO A 213 17.62 18.13 -10.24
C PRO A 213 16.22 17.59 -10.60
N GLN A 214 15.36 18.38 -11.24
CA GLN A 214 14.08 17.89 -11.77
C GLN A 214 14.23 16.95 -12.99
N TYR A 215 15.42 16.87 -13.59
CA TYR A 215 15.73 15.97 -14.72
C TYR A 215 16.71 14.84 -14.33
N GLU A 216 16.96 14.65 -13.03
CA GLU A 216 17.91 13.69 -12.47
C GLU A 216 17.70 12.25 -12.99
N TYR A 217 16.45 11.79 -13.02
CA TYR A 217 16.07 10.45 -13.48
C TYR A 217 16.31 10.26 -14.98
N GLN A 218 15.90 11.24 -15.79
CA GLN A 218 16.12 11.26 -17.24
C GLN A 218 17.61 11.34 -17.60
N ARG A 219 18.40 12.11 -16.84
CA ARG A 219 19.86 12.18 -17.01
C ARG A 219 20.49 10.80 -16.78
N ALA A 220 20.15 10.13 -15.68
CA ALA A 220 20.71 8.82 -15.37
C ALA A 220 20.33 7.76 -16.42
N ALA A 221 19.08 7.79 -16.94
CA ALA A 221 18.67 6.92 -18.04
C ALA A 221 19.39 7.24 -19.37
N TYR A 222 19.66 8.52 -19.65
CA TYR A 222 20.40 8.97 -20.83
C TYR A 222 21.86 8.51 -20.83
N PHE A 223 22.61 8.78 -19.77
CA PHE A 223 24.03 8.36 -19.70
C PHE A 223 24.19 6.83 -19.55
N ALA A 224 23.15 6.11 -19.09
CA ALA A 224 23.07 4.66 -19.16
C ALA A 224 22.71 4.10 -20.55
N PHE A 225 22.68 4.91 -21.61
CA PHE A 225 22.29 4.51 -22.99
C PHE A 225 20.87 3.94 -23.13
N LEU A 226 19.99 4.16 -22.15
CA LEU A 226 18.59 3.72 -22.20
C LEU A 226 17.67 4.68 -22.96
N THR A 227 18.10 5.93 -23.13
CA THR A 227 17.47 6.93 -24.01
C THR A 227 18.55 7.64 -24.82
N ASN A 228 18.50 7.52 -26.14
CA ASN A 228 19.54 7.96 -27.07
C ASN A 228 18.97 9.09 -27.96
N PRO A 229 19.74 10.15 -28.28
CA PRO A 229 19.21 11.31 -29.00
C PRO A 229 19.14 11.07 -30.50
N PHE A 230 18.11 11.62 -31.16
CA PHE A 230 18.08 11.68 -32.63
C PHE A 230 18.92 12.86 -33.15
N ASP A 231 19.86 12.60 -34.06
CA ASP A 231 20.54 13.65 -34.83
C ASP A 231 19.57 14.39 -35.77
N TYR A 232 18.55 13.69 -36.29
CA TYR A 232 17.58 14.20 -37.26
C TYR A 232 16.14 13.80 -36.93
N ILE A 233 15.20 14.71 -37.19
CA ILE A 233 13.75 14.54 -36.99
C ILE A 233 12.96 14.85 -38.27
N PRO A 234 11.75 14.31 -38.46
CA PRO A 234 10.88 14.67 -39.57
C PRO A 234 10.51 16.16 -39.57
N ASN A 235 10.68 16.83 -40.71
CA ASN A 235 10.32 18.24 -40.89
C ASN A 235 8.82 18.44 -40.62
N PRO A 236 8.40 19.30 -39.66
CA PRO A 236 6.99 19.53 -39.36
C PRO A 236 6.15 20.03 -40.54
N ASN A 237 6.79 20.58 -41.57
CA ASN A 237 6.16 21.07 -42.79
C ASN A 237 6.13 20.03 -43.92
N ASN A 238 6.92 18.95 -43.81
CA ASN A 238 7.10 17.91 -44.82
C ASN A 238 7.65 16.62 -44.15
N PRO A 239 6.80 15.74 -43.60
CA PRO A 239 7.25 14.58 -42.84
C PRO A 239 8.10 13.54 -43.61
N ASN A 240 8.25 13.69 -44.93
CA ASN A 240 9.11 12.85 -45.78
C ASN A 240 10.55 13.39 -45.90
N GLU A 241 10.88 14.46 -45.20
CA GLU A 241 12.19 15.13 -45.19
C GLU A 241 12.72 15.17 -43.76
N LEU A 242 13.96 14.71 -43.55
CA LEU A 242 14.63 14.79 -42.26
C LEU A 242 15.44 16.08 -42.16
N ILE A 243 15.30 16.77 -41.03
CA ILE A 243 16.08 17.96 -40.65
C ILE A 243 16.81 17.67 -39.34
N ALA A 244 17.98 18.28 -39.11
CA ALA A 244 18.66 18.15 -37.82
C ALA A 244 17.76 18.69 -36.70
N ASP A 245 17.72 18.04 -35.53
CA ASP A 245 16.92 18.53 -34.39
C ASP A 245 17.49 19.87 -33.89
N PRO A 246 16.75 21.00 -34.02
CA PRO A 246 17.27 22.31 -33.66
C PRO A 246 17.36 22.55 -32.14
N GLU A 247 16.65 21.76 -31.32
CA GLU A 247 16.63 21.88 -29.86
C GLU A 247 17.30 20.67 -29.18
N ASN A 248 17.50 19.56 -29.91
CA ASN A 248 17.98 18.26 -29.41
C ASN A 248 17.10 17.71 -28.29
N THR A 249 15.85 17.40 -28.64
CA THR A 249 14.75 17.02 -27.71
C THR A 249 14.06 15.70 -28.03
N ALA A 250 14.34 15.10 -29.19
CA ALA A 250 13.80 13.80 -29.59
C ALA A 250 14.76 12.66 -29.23
N TYR A 251 14.23 11.58 -28.66
CA TYR A 251 14.98 10.41 -28.21
C TYR A 251 14.36 9.09 -28.66
N PHE A 252 15.19 8.06 -28.78
CA PHE A 252 14.83 6.67 -29.08
C PHE A 252 15.49 5.67 -28.12
N THR A 253 15.10 4.41 -28.26
CA THR A 253 15.71 3.27 -27.55
C THR A 253 16.36 2.30 -28.53
N LEU A 254 17.51 1.76 -28.13
CA LEU A 254 18.24 0.70 -28.84
C LEU A 254 17.55 -0.67 -28.80
N ALA A 255 16.34 -0.76 -28.22
CA ALA A 255 15.47 -1.95 -28.25
C ALA A 255 14.52 -2.01 -29.47
N ARG A 256 14.49 -0.98 -30.32
CA ARG A 256 13.57 -0.88 -31.48
C ARG A 256 14.29 -0.69 -32.82
N ASP A 257 13.61 -1.07 -33.91
CA ASP A 257 14.02 -0.77 -35.29
C ASP A 257 13.53 0.61 -35.77
N GLU A 258 13.93 0.98 -37.00
CA GLU A 258 13.58 2.26 -37.64
C GLU A 258 12.06 2.42 -37.87
N GLU A 259 11.32 1.31 -37.96
CA GLU A 259 9.86 1.26 -38.08
C GLU A 259 9.11 1.19 -36.73
N GLU A 260 9.78 1.52 -35.62
CA GLU A 260 9.28 1.47 -34.23
C GLU A 260 8.87 0.07 -33.72
N ASN A 261 9.24 -1.04 -34.36
CA ASN A 261 8.97 -2.39 -33.83
C ASN A 261 10.00 -2.78 -32.76
N LEU A 262 9.63 -3.68 -31.85
CA LEU A 262 10.55 -4.22 -30.84
C LEU A 262 11.47 -5.27 -31.49
N LEU A 263 12.79 -5.09 -31.39
CA LEU A 263 13.78 -5.93 -32.10
C LEU A 263 13.68 -7.42 -31.77
N GLY A 264 13.25 -7.78 -30.57
CA GLY A 264 12.97 -9.15 -30.18
C GLY A 264 12.16 -9.22 -28.88
N PRO A 265 11.59 -10.38 -28.52
CA PRO A 265 10.82 -10.52 -27.30
C PRO A 265 11.63 -10.11 -26.06
N ALA A 266 11.11 -9.19 -25.26
CA ALA A 266 11.74 -8.69 -24.05
C ALA A 266 11.44 -9.62 -22.87
N LEU A 267 12.45 -10.27 -22.30
CA LEU A 267 12.31 -11.07 -21.09
C LEU A 267 12.33 -10.13 -19.87
N GLN A 268 11.15 -9.81 -19.36
CA GLN A 268 10.96 -8.83 -18.29
C GLN A 268 10.84 -9.54 -16.93
N SER A 269 11.46 -8.99 -15.90
CA SER A 269 11.24 -9.42 -14.51
C SER A 269 11.39 -8.27 -13.51
N GLU A 270 10.65 -8.34 -12.41
CA GLU A 270 10.89 -7.47 -11.25
C GLU A 270 10.95 -8.31 -9.98
N THR A 271 11.84 -7.91 -9.06
CA THR A 271 11.85 -8.38 -7.68
C THR A 271 11.70 -7.17 -6.76
N ILE A 272 10.55 -7.07 -6.07
CA ILE A 272 10.30 -6.08 -5.04
C ILE A 272 10.53 -6.74 -3.67
N THR A 273 11.52 -6.26 -2.93
CA THR A 273 11.76 -6.64 -1.53
C THR A 273 11.33 -5.51 -0.62
N THR A 274 10.42 -5.77 0.31
CA THR A 274 10.02 -4.80 1.33
C THR A 274 10.51 -5.21 2.71
N ARG A 275 10.84 -4.24 3.58
CA ARG A 275 11.38 -4.44 4.92
C ARG A 275 10.83 -3.41 5.91
N GLY A 276 11.02 -3.68 7.20
CA GLY A 276 10.66 -2.76 8.28
C GLY A 276 9.41 -3.16 9.07
N ALA A 277 8.89 -2.19 9.82
CA ALA A 277 7.84 -2.38 10.81
C ALA A 277 7.17 -1.06 11.20
N GLN A 278 5.97 -1.18 11.76
CA GLN A 278 5.31 -0.10 12.50
C GLN A 278 5.17 -0.56 13.96
N TYR A 279 5.71 0.20 14.90
CA TYR A 279 5.64 -0.05 16.34
C TYR A 279 4.79 1.03 17.02
N GLN A 280 4.07 0.67 18.07
CA GLN A 280 3.31 1.59 18.91
C GLN A 280 3.56 1.34 20.39
N TRP A 281 4.03 2.38 21.10
CA TRP A 281 4.10 2.44 22.55
C TRP A 281 2.84 3.13 23.08
N ALA A 282 1.95 2.37 23.72
CA ALA A 282 0.73 2.87 24.32
C ALA A 282 0.89 3.00 25.84
N PHE A 283 0.59 4.20 26.34
CA PHE A 283 0.45 4.54 27.75
C PHE A 283 -1.04 4.67 28.03
N ALA A 284 -1.60 3.83 28.90
CA ALA A 284 -3.03 3.72 29.09
C ALA A 284 -3.44 3.72 30.57
N ALA A 285 -4.65 4.23 30.84
CA ALA A 285 -5.29 4.19 32.15
C ALA A 285 -6.76 3.81 32.00
N ALA A 286 -7.29 3.05 32.97
CA ALA A 286 -8.68 2.62 33.00
C ALA A 286 -9.26 2.66 34.42
N GLY A 287 -10.55 2.90 34.53
CA GLY A 287 -11.33 2.86 35.78
C GLY A 287 -12.35 1.73 35.79
N ASN A 288 -12.67 1.24 37.00
CA ASN A 288 -13.72 0.24 37.24
C ASN A 288 -14.79 0.81 38.19
N TYR A 289 -16.02 0.95 37.68
CA TYR A 289 -17.20 1.34 38.43
C TYR A 289 -18.17 0.14 38.54
N ASP A 290 -18.41 -0.29 39.77
CA ASP A 290 -19.40 -1.28 40.20
C ASP A 290 -19.21 -2.69 39.59
N ASP A 291 -17.99 -3.01 39.10
CA ASP A 291 -17.65 -4.19 38.29
C ASP A 291 -18.56 -4.35 37.04
N ARG A 292 -19.21 -3.24 36.64
CA ARG A 292 -20.24 -3.14 35.58
C ARG A 292 -19.87 -2.16 34.49
N LEU A 293 -19.37 -0.97 34.84
CA LEU A 293 -18.98 0.08 33.89
C LEU A 293 -17.47 0.31 33.99
N PHE A 294 -16.78 0.03 32.91
CA PHE A 294 -15.35 0.26 32.75
C PHE A 294 -15.15 1.33 31.68
N PHE A 295 -14.18 2.20 31.88
CA PHE A 295 -13.80 3.22 30.91
C PHE A 295 -12.28 3.35 30.90
N GLY A 296 -11.72 3.81 29.80
CA GLY A 296 -10.28 4.00 29.69
C GLY A 296 -9.86 4.94 28.58
N LEU A 297 -8.60 5.34 28.64
CA LEU A 297 -7.93 6.20 27.68
C LEU A 297 -6.53 5.66 27.42
N ASN A 298 -6.02 5.86 26.21
CA ASN A 298 -4.62 5.71 25.87
C ASN A 298 -4.10 6.94 25.13
N VAL A 299 -2.79 7.17 25.25
CA VAL A 299 -2.01 7.97 24.31
C VAL A 299 -0.94 7.04 23.74
N HIS A 300 -0.79 7.01 22.42
CA HIS A 300 0.19 6.16 21.76
C HIS A 300 1.19 6.98 20.95
N LEU A 301 2.47 6.68 21.17
CA LEU A 301 3.57 7.06 20.29
C LEU A 301 3.76 5.95 19.27
N ALA A 302 4.00 6.30 18.02
CA ALA A 302 4.28 5.35 16.96
C ALA A 302 5.63 5.64 16.30
N ALA A 303 6.35 4.58 15.93
CA ALA A 303 7.49 4.65 15.03
C ALA A 303 7.20 3.79 13.80
N LEU A 304 7.68 4.27 12.66
CA LEU A 304 7.52 3.66 11.36
C LEU A 304 8.90 3.58 10.69
N SER A 305 9.21 2.42 10.13
CA SER A 305 10.32 2.22 9.20
C SER A 305 9.81 1.31 8.10
N TYR A 306 9.97 1.74 6.85
CA TYR A 306 9.61 1.01 5.65
C TYR A 306 10.74 1.17 4.64
N GLY A 307 11.35 0.06 4.25
CA GLY A 307 12.31 0.03 3.14
C GLY A 307 11.76 -0.78 2.00
N GLU A 308 11.88 -0.30 0.77
CA GLU A 308 11.49 -0.98 -0.46
C GLU A 308 12.66 -0.93 -1.44
N LYS A 309 13.04 -2.10 -1.96
CA LYS A 309 14.00 -2.25 -3.05
C LYS A 309 13.31 -2.92 -4.22
N ARG A 310 13.23 -2.23 -5.35
CA ARG A 310 12.71 -2.75 -6.62
C ARG A 310 13.88 -2.96 -7.58
N THR A 311 14.17 -4.21 -7.91
CA THR A 311 15.11 -4.54 -8.98
C THR A 311 14.32 -5.05 -10.18
N TYR A 312 14.17 -4.18 -11.18
CA TYR A 312 13.65 -4.51 -12.49
C TYR A 312 14.80 -4.95 -13.42
N ARG A 313 14.55 -5.95 -14.26
CA ARG A 313 15.49 -6.44 -15.29
C ARG A 313 14.74 -6.70 -16.58
N GLU A 314 15.36 -6.35 -17.69
CA GLU A 314 14.90 -6.68 -19.03
C GLU A 314 16.06 -7.15 -19.91
N GLU A 315 15.82 -8.15 -20.74
CA GLU A 315 16.79 -8.76 -21.67
C GLU A 315 16.11 -8.95 -23.03
N ILE A 316 16.66 -8.35 -24.08
CA ILE A 316 16.07 -8.39 -25.43
C ILE A 316 16.54 -9.67 -26.12
N GLN A 317 15.61 -10.58 -26.43
CA GLN A 317 15.92 -11.87 -27.05
C GLN A 317 16.13 -11.73 -28.57
N ASN A 318 17.10 -10.91 -28.98
CA ASN A 318 17.62 -10.83 -30.35
C ASN A 318 19.11 -10.45 -30.34
N GLU A 319 19.95 -11.27 -30.98
CA GLU A 319 21.40 -11.06 -31.13
C GLU A 319 21.75 -9.80 -31.96
N ALA A 320 20.82 -9.28 -32.76
CA ALA A 320 20.97 -8.03 -33.50
C ALA A 320 20.58 -6.76 -32.69
N SER A 321 20.16 -6.90 -31.43
CA SER A 321 19.84 -5.77 -30.56
C SER A 321 21.11 -5.18 -29.93
N PHE A 322 21.40 -3.90 -30.22
CA PHE A 322 22.50 -3.19 -29.56
C PHE A 322 22.31 -3.18 -28.04
N LEU A 323 21.09 -2.94 -27.54
CA LEU A 323 20.76 -3.12 -26.13
C LEU A 323 20.49 -4.60 -25.85
N SER A 324 21.45 -5.28 -25.23
CA SER A 324 21.31 -6.68 -24.82
C SER A 324 20.38 -6.80 -23.60
N SER A 325 20.66 -6.03 -22.56
CA SER A 325 19.92 -6.10 -21.30
C SER A 325 20.13 -4.85 -20.44
N PHE A 326 19.19 -4.60 -19.53
CA PHE A 326 19.35 -3.57 -18.49
C PHE A 326 18.71 -3.95 -17.16
N GLU A 327 19.18 -3.29 -16.11
CA GLU A 327 18.66 -3.30 -14.75
C GLU A 327 18.28 -1.87 -14.34
N GLU A 328 17.10 -1.72 -13.75
CA GLU A 328 16.72 -0.52 -12.99
C GLU A 328 16.51 -0.93 -11.54
N LEU A 329 17.29 -0.34 -10.65
CA LEU A 329 17.27 -0.58 -9.22
C LEU A 329 16.78 0.70 -8.54
N ASN A 330 15.58 0.66 -7.97
CA ASN A 330 15.08 1.72 -7.10
C ASN A 330 15.20 1.28 -5.65
N ASP A 331 15.88 2.08 -4.83
CA ASP A 331 15.84 1.98 -3.36
C ASP A 331 14.99 3.15 -2.81
N LEU A 332 14.14 2.83 -1.82
CA LEU A 332 13.22 3.76 -1.17
C LEU A 332 13.17 3.45 0.33
N GLU A 333 13.50 4.42 1.18
CA GLU A 333 13.44 4.31 2.64
C GLU A 333 12.55 5.42 3.22
N LEU A 334 11.47 5.02 3.89
CA LEU A 334 10.62 5.91 4.68
C LEU A 334 10.81 5.64 6.17
N SER A 335 11.04 6.72 6.92
CA SER A 335 11.00 6.74 8.36
C SER A 335 9.88 7.65 8.84
N GLY A 336 9.32 7.39 10.02
CA GLY A 336 8.35 8.30 10.59
C GLY A 336 8.12 8.12 12.08
N THR A 337 7.72 9.21 12.73
CA THR A 337 7.26 9.21 14.13
C THR A 337 5.87 9.80 14.19
N GLY A 338 5.02 9.31 15.09
CA GLY A 338 3.64 9.78 15.17
C GLY A 338 3.02 9.73 16.55
N LEU A 339 1.97 10.51 16.73
CA LEU A 339 1.20 10.63 17.96
C LEU A 339 -0.28 10.41 17.68
N GLY A 340 -0.94 9.61 18.52
CA GLY A 340 -2.39 9.43 18.53
C GLY A 340 -2.91 9.11 19.93
N ALA A 341 -4.22 8.90 20.04
CA ALA A 341 -4.90 8.57 21.28
C ALA A 341 -6.17 7.76 21.00
N SER A 342 -6.66 7.04 22.01
CA SER A 342 -7.94 6.33 21.93
C SER A 342 -8.68 6.43 23.26
N LEU A 343 -10.00 6.40 23.18
CA LEU A 343 -10.89 6.29 24.33
C LEU A 343 -11.71 5.00 24.23
N GLY A 344 -12.18 4.51 25.37
CA GLY A 344 -12.85 3.23 25.48
C GLY A 344 -13.90 3.21 26.59
N ILE A 345 -14.97 2.45 26.35
CA ILE A 345 -16.01 2.08 27.31
C ILE A 345 -16.27 0.57 27.18
N LEU A 346 -16.54 -0.09 28.29
CA LEU A 346 -17.02 -1.47 28.35
C LEU A 346 -18.08 -1.56 29.44
N TYR A 347 -19.25 -2.11 29.11
CA TYR A 347 -20.39 -2.23 30.01
C TYR A 347 -20.87 -3.69 30.11
N ARG A 348 -21.09 -4.15 31.33
CA ARG A 348 -21.60 -5.48 31.70
C ARG A 348 -23.00 -5.33 32.33
N PRO A 349 -24.07 -5.28 31.52
CA PRO A 349 -25.44 -5.21 32.05
C PRO A 349 -25.87 -6.44 32.85
N MET A 350 -25.27 -7.59 32.56
CA MET A 350 -25.53 -8.89 33.20
C MET A 350 -24.27 -9.78 33.09
N ASP A 351 -24.14 -10.81 33.91
CA ASP A 351 -22.93 -11.65 33.92
C ASP A 351 -22.65 -12.39 32.61
N LEU A 352 -23.72 -12.71 31.86
CA LEU A 352 -23.64 -13.36 30.56
C LEU A 352 -23.17 -12.43 29.44
N LEU A 353 -23.30 -11.10 29.55
CA LEU A 353 -23.16 -10.18 28.42
C LEU A 353 -22.26 -8.99 28.74
N ARG A 354 -21.34 -8.69 27.82
CA ARG A 354 -20.57 -7.45 27.77
C ARG A 354 -20.80 -6.75 26.43
N VAL A 355 -20.85 -5.43 26.49
CA VAL A 355 -20.93 -4.51 25.35
C VAL A 355 -19.72 -3.60 25.43
N GLY A 356 -18.98 -3.44 24.33
CA GLY A 356 -17.80 -2.60 24.26
C GLY A 356 -17.91 -1.55 23.17
N ALA A 357 -17.28 -0.39 23.39
CA ALA A 357 -17.07 0.62 22.35
C ALA A 357 -15.70 1.28 22.54
N SER A 358 -14.98 1.53 21.44
CA SER A 358 -13.77 2.35 21.44
C SER A 358 -13.72 3.28 20.24
N PHE A 359 -12.96 4.37 20.38
CA PHE A 359 -12.71 5.35 19.34
C PHE A 359 -11.23 5.72 19.35
N THR A 360 -10.57 5.59 18.21
CA THR A 360 -9.15 5.92 18.02
C THR A 360 -9.01 7.12 17.11
N THR A 361 -8.31 8.15 17.58
CA THR A 361 -8.04 9.37 16.82
C THR A 361 -7.10 9.09 15.65
N PRO A 362 -7.08 9.97 14.63
CA PRO A 362 -6.02 9.99 13.64
C PRO A 362 -4.65 10.05 14.31
N THR A 363 -3.81 9.07 14.02
CA THR A 363 -2.37 9.20 14.31
C THR A 363 -1.78 10.18 13.31
N LEU A 364 -1.14 11.24 13.82
CA LEU A 364 -0.42 12.23 13.04
C LEU A 364 1.04 11.82 12.94
N TYR A 365 1.49 11.43 11.75
CA TYR A 365 2.88 11.10 11.45
C TYR A 365 3.62 12.31 10.88
N PHE A 366 4.86 12.46 11.31
CA PHE A 366 5.93 13.19 10.64
C PHE A 366 6.76 12.14 9.90
N MET A 367 6.81 12.25 8.58
CA MET A 367 7.42 11.31 7.65
C MET A 367 8.64 11.95 7.01
N ARG A 368 9.72 11.18 6.88
CA ARG A 368 10.88 11.50 6.04
C ARG A 368 11.12 10.35 5.09
N GLU A 369 11.10 10.66 3.82
CA GLU A 369 11.33 9.76 2.69
C GLU A 369 12.68 10.09 2.06
N SER A 370 13.42 9.06 1.63
CA SER A 370 14.55 9.21 0.73
C SER A 370 14.55 8.10 -0.31
N PHE A 371 14.93 8.44 -1.55
CA PHE A 371 14.90 7.53 -2.69
C PHE A 371 16.05 7.79 -3.66
N ASN A 372 16.46 6.75 -4.37
CA ASN A 372 17.43 6.81 -5.46
C ASN A 372 17.17 5.70 -6.49
N THR A 373 17.39 6.02 -7.76
CA THR A 373 17.36 5.08 -8.89
C THR A 373 18.76 4.90 -9.44
N ARG A 374 19.18 3.65 -9.63
CA ARG A 374 20.35 3.27 -10.40
C ARG A 374 19.94 2.53 -11.66
N PHE A 375 20.55 2.89 -12.78
CA PHE A 375 20.48 2.16 -14.04
C PHE A 375 21.78 1.38 -14.28
N THR A 376 21.67 0.23 -14.92
CA THR A 376 22.80 -0.48 -15.52
C THR A 376 22.36 -1.02 -16.86
N ALA A 377 23.08 -0.72 -17.94
CA ALA A 377 22.79 -1.25 -19.28
C ALA A 377 24.01 -1.99 -19.83
N ASN A 378 23.75 -3.08 -20.54
CA ASN A 378 24.75 -3.81 -21.32
C ASN A 378 24.43 -3.60 -22.80
N VAL A 379 25.30 -2.88 -23.50
CA VAL A 379 25.13 -2.42 -24.88
C VAL A 379 26.31 -2.88 -25.73
N PHE A 380 26.06 -3.50 -26.87
CA PHE A 380 27.11 -3.86 -27.82
C PHE A 380 27.70 -2.61 -28.49
N ASP A 381 29.01 -2.59 -28.66
CA ASP A 381 29.71 -1.49 -29.32
C ASP A 381 29.30 -1.37 -30.81
N PHE A 382 29.12 -0.13 -31.27
CA PHE A 382 28.64 0.17 -32.62
C PHE A 382 29.68 -0.12 -33.74
N VAL A 383 30.92 -0.47 -33.38
CA VAL A 383 32.02 -0.77 -34.30
C VAL A 383 32.51 -2.22 -34.17
N ASP A 384 32.62 -2.75 -32.95
CA ASP A 384 32.84 -4.19 -32.70
C ASP A 384 31.60 -4.84 -32.06
N PRO A 385 30.72 -5.51 -32.83
CA PRO A 385 29.50 -6.12 -32.30
C PRO A 385 29.76 -7.30 -31.35
N ASN A 386 31.01 -7.72 -31.14
CA ASN A 386 31.38 -8.73 -30.14
C ASN A 386 31.73 -8.10 -28.77
N LEU A 387 31.93 -6.79 -28.71
CA LEU A 387 32.32 -6.06 -27.51
C LEU A 387 31.06 -5.57 -26.77
N LEU A 388 30.71 -6.25 -25.67
CA LEU A 388 29.63 -5.83 -24.78
C LEU A 388 30.15 -4.82 -23.75
N LEU A 389 29.69 -3.57 -23.84
CA LEU A 389 30.01 -2.49 -22.91
C LEU A 389 28.96 -2.40 -21.80
N ARG A 390 29.39 -2.09 -20.57
CA ARG A 390 28.51 -1.92 -19.41
C ARG A 390 28.55 -0.48 -18.91
N TYR A 391 27.38 0.17 -18.96
CA TYR A 391 27.14 1.51 -18.42
C TYR A 391 26.41 1.39 -17.09
N GLU A 392 26.76 2.22 -16.10
CA GLU A 392 26.12 2.25 -14.77
C GLU A 392 26.03 3.71 -14.30
N GLU A 393 24.83 4.18 -14.01
CA GLU A 393 24.52 5.57 -13.64
C GLU A 393 23.51 5.59 -12.50
N GLU A 394 23.58 6.62 -11.65
CA GLU A 394 22.74 6.73 -10.46
C GLU A 394 22.28 8.17 -10.22
N THR A 395 21.01 8.32 -9.81
CA THR A 395 20.45 9.59 -9.38
C THR A 395 21.02 10.02 -8.03
N LEU A 396 21.33 11.30 -7.85
CA LEU A 396 21.50 11.90 -6.53
C LEU A 396 20.30 11.55 -5.63
N PRO A 397 20.52 11.17 -4.35
CA PRO A 397 19.43 10.82 -3.45
C PRO A 397 18.42 11.96 -3.27
N GLY A 398 17.17 11.69 -3.60
CA GLY A 398 16.05 12.56 -3.23
C GLY A 398 15.75 12.44 -1.74
N GLU A 399 15.28 13.52 -1.13
CA GLU A 399 14.67 13.53 0.19
C GLU A 399 13.35 14.32 0.16
N PHE A 400 12.33 13.85 0.89
CA PHE A 400 11.05 14.52 0.99
C PHE A 400 10.40 14.36 2.38
N ASP A 401 10.22 15.48 3.08
CA ASP A 401 9.58 15.51 4.40
C ASP A 401 8.09 15.86 4.26
N TYR A 402 7.21 15.05 4.84
CA TYR A 402 5.76 15.28 4.82
C TYR A 402 5.06 14.87 6.12
N ARG A 403 3.78 15.23 6.24
CA ARG A 403 2.91 14.80 7.35
C ARG A 403 1.78 13.94 6.82
N LEU A 404 1.63 12.74 7.38
CA LEU A 404 0.52 11.84 7.10
C LEU A 404 -0.44 11.82 8.29
N ARG A 405 -1.67 12.31 8.09
CA ARG A 405 -2.80 12.08 8.98
C ARG A 405 -3.51 10.81 8.56
N THR A 406 -3.48 9.79 9.41
CA THR A 406 -4.21 8.53 9.20
C THR A 406 -5.73 8.70 9.37
N PRO A 407 -6.56 7.76 8.88
CA PRO A 407 -7.98 7.66 9.21
C PRO A 407 -8.24 7.55 10.72
N TRP A 408 -9.40 8.00 11.17
CA TRP A 408 -9.93 7.64 12.49
C TRP A 408 -10.66 6.29 12.44
N ARG A 409 -10.79 5.64 13.59
CA ARG A 409 -11.49 4.35 13.74
C ARG A 409 -12.50 4.39 14.89
N ALA A 410 -13.60 3.67 14.75
CA ALA A 410 -14.57 3.44 15.82
C ALA A 410 -15.00 1.97 15.82
N THR A 411 -14.93 1.32 16.97
CA THR A 411 -15.22 -0.12 17.10
C THR A 411 -16.33 -0.33 18.12
N VAL A 412 -17.29 -1.17 17.79
CA VAL A 412 -18.32 -1.68 18.72
C VAL A 412 -18.18 -3.19 18.84
N GLY A 413 -18.42 -3.72 20.04
CA GLY A 413 -18.24 -5.14 20.32
C GLY A 413 -19.31 -5.71 21.25
N LEU A 414 -19.56 -7.01 21.11
CA LEU A 414 -20.42 -7.81 21.98
C LEU A 414 -19.69 -9.09 22.38
N ALA A 415 -19.80 -9.49 23.66
CA ALA A 415 -19.24 -10.76 24.13
C ALA A 415 -20.20 -11.47 25.10
N PHE A 416 -20.48 -12.75 24.81
CA PHE A 416 -21.35 -13.63 25.58
C PHE A 416 -20.53 -14.66 26.35
N PHE A 417 -20.63 -14.66 27.68
CA PHE A 417 -19.81 -15.46 28.60
C PHE A 417 -20.59 -16.64 29.19
N PHE A 418 -20.14 -17.86 28.93
CA PHE A 418 -20.76 -19.10 29.37
C PHE A 418 -20.24 -19.51 30.76
N LYS A 419 -20.44 -18.64 31.75
CA LYS A 419 -19.87 -18.74 33.11
C LYS A 419 -18.35 -18.96 33.07
N GLU A 420 -17.87 -20.07 33.64
CA GLU A 420 -16.47 -20.48 33.68
C GLU A 420 -16.00 -21.20 32.40
N TYR A 421 -16.91 -21.64 31.52
CA TYR A 421 -16.58 -22.52 30.39
C TYR A 421 -16.01 -21.80 29.16
N GLY A 422 -16.21 -20.48 29.05
CA GLY A 422 -15.75 -19.74 27.87
C GLY A 422 -16.54 -18.50 27.53
N PHE A 423 -16.29 -17.98 26.33
CA PHE A 423 -17.09 -16.92 25.72
C PHE A 423 -17.10 -17.02 24.19
N LEU A 424 -18.09 -16.35 23.57
CA LEU A 424 -18.09 -15.96 22.16
C LEU A 424 -18.06 -14.43 22.07
N ALA A 425 -17.36 -13.88 21.09
CA ALA A 425 -17.20 -12.44 20.89
C ALA A 425 -17.36 -12.06 19.40
N ALA A 426 -17.90 -10.87 19.17
CA ALA A 426 -18.05 -10.26 17.85
C ALA A 426 -17.79 -8.75 17.93
N ASP A 427 -16.82 -8.27 17.16
CA ASP A 427 -16.48 -6.84 17.04
C ASP A 427 -16.70 -6.36 15.59
N ALA A 428 -17.21 -5.15 15.44
CA ALA A 428 -17.37 -4.44 14.17
C ALA A 428 -16.67 -3.08 14.24
N GLU A 429 -15.69 -2.87 13.36
CA GLU A 429 -14.80 -1.70 13.32
C GLU A 429 -15.04 -0.90 12.05
N TYR A 430 -15.45 0.36 12.21
CA TYR A 430 -15.55 1.33 11.12
C TYR A 430 -14.24 2.12 10.97
N VAL A 431 -13.73 2.23 9.74
CA VAL A 431 -12.52 3.01 9.42
C VAL A 431 -12.82 4.01 8.32
N ALA A 432 -12.60 5.30 8.63
CA ALA A 432 -12.95 6.41 7.76
C ALA A 432 -11.81 6.76 6.78
N TYR A 433 -11.41 5.83 5.90
CA TYR A 433 -10.28 6.02 4.98
C TYR A 433 -10.26 7.36 4.21
N PRO A 434 -11.39 7.92 3.72
CA PRO A 434 -11.41 9.25 3.08
C PRO A 434 -11.01 10.44 3.98
N SER A 435 -10.82 10.24 5.29
CA SER A 435 -10.28 11.26 6.19
C SER A 435 -8.75 11.26 6.28
N ALA A 436 -8.06 10.39 5.55
CA ALA A 436 -6.61 10.44 5.41
C ALA A 436 -6.20 11.74 4.68
N ARG A 437 -5.15 12.42 5.15
CA ARG A 437 -4.63 13.64 4.51
C ARG A 437 -3.12 13.72 4.59
N LEU A 438 -2.52 14.29 3.55
CA LEU A 438 -1.10 14.54 3.39
C LEU A 438 -0.83 16.04 3.47
N ARG A 439 0.35 16.44 3.97
CA ARG A 439 0.77 17.85 4.00
C ARG A 439 2.30 18.00 4.08
N ASN A 440 2.90 18.61 3.05
CA ASN A 440 4.21 19.25 3.15
C ASN A 440 4.03 20.67 3.78
N ASN A 441 5.08 21.25 4.37
CA ASN A 441 5.02 22.61 4.99
C ASN A 441 5.89 23.66 4.28
N GLU A 442 6.79 23.22 3.42
CA GLU A 442 7.75 24.02 2.67
C GLU A 442 7.18 24.34 1.28
N PHE A 443 6.66 23.29 0.62
CA PHE A 443 6.00 23.34 -0.68
C PHE A 443 4.48 23.23 -0.51
N VAL A 444 3.84 24.37 -0.24
CA VAL A 444 2.37 24.44 -0.09
C VAL A 444 1.69 24.09 -1.42
N GLY A 445 0.73 23.17 -1.37
CA GLY A 445 -0.04 22.70 -2.53
C GLY A 445 0.56 21.50 -3.27
N VAL A 446 1.83 21.12 -3.03
CA VAL A 446 2.50 20.05 -3.79
C VAL A 446 1.84 18.68 -3.65
N LEU A 447 1.07 18.45 -2.58
CA LEU A 447 0.33 17.20 -2.32
C LEU A 447 -1.19 17.35 -2.52
N ASP A 448 -1.67 18.39 -3.19
CA ASP A 448 -3.11 18.61 -3.38
C ASP A 448 -3.72 17.58 -4.36
N ALA A 449 -2.97 17.19 -5.40
CA ALA A 449 -3.36 16.10 -6.31
C ALA A 449 -3.42 14.74 -5.60
N ASP A 450 -2.50 14.43 -4.69
CA ASP A 450 -2.58 13.24 -3.83
C ASP A 450 -3.71 13.33 -2.82
N ASN A 451 -3.97 14.49 -2.21
CA ASN A 451 -5.12 14.69 -1.33
C ASN A 451 -6.47 14.55 -2.06
N GLN A 452 -6.55 14.94 -3.33
CA GLN A 452 -7.73 14.69 -4.16
C GLN A 452 -7.82 13.22 -4.58
N THR A 453 -6.70 12.57 -4.94
CA THR A 453 -6.64 11.13 -5.22
C THR A 453 -7.06 10.29 -4.01
N LEU A 454 -6.64 10.65 -2.79
CA LEU A 454 -7.11 10.04 -1.54
C LEU A 454 -8.63 10.12 -1.38
N GLN A 455 -9.27 11.20 -1.84
CA GLN A 455 -10.73 11.38 -1.78
C GLN A 455 -11.46 10.65 -2.92
N ASN A 456 -10.83 10.50 -4.08
CA ASN A 456 -11.39 9.80 -5.24
C ASN A 456 -11.25 8.28 -5.13
N VAL A 457 -10.18 7.77 -4.55
CA VAL A 457 -9.82 6.34 -4.53
C VAL A 457 -10.31 5.64 -3.26
N LEU A 458 -10.34 6.31 -2.11
CA LEU A 458 -10.69 5.67 -0.83
C LEU A 458 -12.19 5.71 -0.54
N LYS A 459 -12.70 4.63 0.07
CA LYS A 459 -14.06 4.51 0.63
C LYS A 459 -14.00 4.13 2.11
N PRO A 460 -14.99 4.51 2.95
CA PRO A 460 -15.05 4.03 4.33
C PRO A 460 -15.31 2.52 4.37
N THR A 461 -14.79 1.84 5.38
CA THR A 461 -14.87 0.37 5.50
C THR A 461 -15.48 -0.08 6.82
N TRP A 462 -16.06 -1.28 6.81
CA TRP A 462 -16.37 -2.06 8.01
C TRP A 462 -15.51 -3.32 8.03
N ASN A 463 -14.75 -3.52 9.10
CA ASN A 463 -14.02 -4.74 9.38
C ASN A 463 -14.78 -5.54 10.45
N ILE A 464 -14.94 -6.85 10.25
CA ILE A 464 -15.71 -7.73 11.14
C ILE A 464 -14.78 -8.78 11.75
N ARG A 465 -14.85 -8.98 13.07
CA ARG A 465 -14.06 -9.97 13.81
C ARG A 465 -14.99 -10.83 14.65
N LEU A 466 -14.86 -12.15 14.54
CA LEU A 466 -15.62 -13.14 15.32
C LEU A 466 -14.63 -14.06 16.05
N ALA A 467 -14.88 -14.40 17.32
CA ALA A 467 -13.99 -15.27 18.08
C ALA A 467 -14.69 -16.06 19.20
N GLY A 468 -13.98 -17.04 19.73
CA GLY A 468 -14.38 -17.77 20.93
C GLY A 468 -13.20 -18.30 21.74
N GLU A 469 -13.37 -18.37 23.05
CA GLU A 469 -12.47 -19.05 23.98
C GLU A 469 -13.26 -20.14 24.72
N ALA A 470 -12.76 -21.38 24.69
CA ALA A 470 -13.26 -22.49 25.51
C ALA A 470 -12.25 -22.83 26.62
N ARG A 471 -12.76 -23.19 27.80
CA ARG A 471 -11.98 -23.32 29.05
C ARG A 471 -12.10 -24.73 29.60
N LEU A 472 -10.99 -25.44 29.64
CA LEU A 472 -10.89 -26.83 30.06
C LEU A 472 -9.94 -26.93 31.27
N LYS A 473 -10.47 -26.69 32.47
CA LYS A 473 -9.69 -26.49 33.72
C LYS A 473 -8.63 -25.39 33.55
N SER A 474 -7.33 -25.72 33.53
CA SER A 474 -6.24 -24.77 33.28
C SER A 474 -6.03 -24.44 31.79
N PHE A 475 -6.51 -25.29 30.88
CA PHE A 475 -6.30 -25.12 29.44
C PHE A 475 -7.32 -24.15 28.80
N ARG A 476 -6.87 -23.42 27.79
CA ARG A 476 -7.66 -22.49 26.98
C ARG A 476 -7.52 -22.90 25.52
N LEU A 477 -8.64 -23.10 24.84
CA LEU A 477 -8.69 -23.27 23.38
C LEU A 477 -9.29 -22.00 22.80
N ARG A 478 -8.69 -21.43 21.76
CA ARG A 478 -9.16 -20.20 21.12
C ARG A 478 -9.21 -20.35 19.61
N ALA A 479 -10.22 -19.73 19.02
CA ALA A 479 -10.37 -19.62 17.57
C ALA A 479 -10.97 -18.27 17.22
N GLY A 480 -10.68 -17.79 16.02
CA GLY A 480 -11.24 -16.55 15.50
C GLY A 480 -11.20 -16.45 13.98
N TYR A 481 -11.91 -15.46 13.47
CA TYR A 481 -11.99 -15.10 12.07
C TYR A 481 -12.07 -13.57 11.96
N ALA A 482 -11.22 -12.99 11.13
CA ALA A 482 -11.28 -11.58 10.78
C ALA A 482 -11.52 -11.41 9.28
N LEU A 483 -12.37 -10.46 8.93
CA LEU A 483 -12.62 -9.97 7.58
C LEU A 483 -12.37 -8.45 7.57
N GLU A 484 -11.30 -8.03 6.92
CA GLU A 484 -10.99 -6.63 6.63
C GLU A 484 -11.42 -6.30 5.21
N ALA A 485 -12.20 -5.24 5.03
CA ALA A 485 -12.67 -4.85 3.70
C ALA A 485 -11.58 -4.12 2.89
N ASP A 486 -11.75 -4.10 1.58
CA ASP A 486 -11.00 -3.24 0.67
C ASP A 486 -11.31 -1.75 0.96
N PRO A 487 -10.31 -0.89 1.23
CA PRO A 487 -10.50 0.56 1.40
C PRO A 487 -10.56 1.34 0.09
N THR A 488 -10.32 0.71 -1.07
CA THR A 488 -10.34 1.38 -2.39
C THR A 488 -11.70 1.25 -3.08
N GLN A 489 -11.99 2.07 -4.10
CA GLN A 489 -13.19 1.92 -4.94
C GLN A 489 -12.85 1.73 -6.43
N PHE A 490 -11.76 1.02 -6.72
CA PHE A 490 -11.39 0.62 -8.08
C PHE A 490 -12.38 -0.41 -8.65
N GLU A 491 -12.73 -0.25 -9.93
CA GLU A 491 -13.59 -1.17 -10.69
C GLU A 491 -12.75 -2.07 -11.62
N ASP A 492 -11.64 -2.62 -11.11
CA ASP A 492 -10.67 -3.43 -11.87
C ASP A 492 -10.87 -4.95 -11.73
N GLY A 493 -11.85 -5.38 -10.91
CA GLY A 493 -12.14 -6.79 -10.65
C GLY A 493 -11.12 -7.51 -9.75
N ILE A 494 -10.16 -6.80 -9.17
CA ILE A 494 -9.17 -7.36 -8.23
C ILE A 494 -9.76 -7.33 -6.82
N ASP A 495 -9.96 -8.51 -6.22
CA ASP A 495 -10.39 -8.61 -4.83
C ASP A 495 -9.25 -8.22 -3.87
N ARG A 496 -9.58 -7.37 -2.91
CA ARG A 496 -8.65 -6.74 -1.95
C ARG A 496 -9.14 -6.83 -0.51
N HIS A 497 -10.20 -7.62 -0.25
CA HIS A 497 -10.54 -7.98 1.12
C HIS A 497 -9.42 -8.85 1.71
N ILE A 498 -9.23 -8.80 3.03
CA ILE A 498 -8.26 -9.66 3.72
C ILE A 498 -9.03 -10.48 4.76
N SER A 499 -9.16 -11.77 4.47
CA SER A 499 -9.74 -12.75 5.39
C SER A 499 -8.63 -13.54 6.10
N ARG A 500 -8.73 -13.71 7.42
CA ARG A 500 -7.75 -14.47 8.23
C ARG A 500 -8.48 -15.36 9.24
N ILE A 501 -8.04 -16.63 9.33
CA ILE A 501 -8.41 -17.54 10.41
C ILE A 501 -7.35 -17.45 11.51
N THR A 502 -7.77 -17.54 12.77
CA THR A 502 -6.86 -17.58 13.91
C THR A 502 -7.18 -18.76 14.82
N GLY A 503 -6.15 -19.32 15.44
CA GLY A 503 -6.27 -20.39 16.43
C GLY A 503 -5.26 -20.18 17.54
N GLY A 504 -5.50 -20.78 18.71
CA GLY A 504 -4.53 -20.73 19.79
C GLY A 504 -4.81 -21.67 20.95
N LEU A 505 -3.74 -21.99 21.65
CA LEU A 505 -3.71 -22.83 22.84
C LEU A 505 -3.13 -22.02 23.99
N GLY A 506 -3.69 -22.18 25.18
CA GLY A 506 -3.23 -21.51 26.40
C GLY A 506 -3.25 -22.42 27.61
N ILE A 507 -2.37 -22.15 28.56
CA ILE A 507 -2.40 -22.70 29.91
C ILE A 507 -2.30 -21.56 30.92
N ARG A 508 -3.16 -21.58 31.94
CA ARG A 508 -3.13 -20.61 33.05
C ARG A 508 -3.03 -21.33 34.38
N GLN A 509 -2.05 -20.95 35.18
CA GLN A 509 -1.89 -21.32 36.58
C GLN A 509 -2.16 -20.10 37.47
N TYR A 510 -1.85 -20.19 38.77
CA TYR A 510 -2.09 -19.10 39.73
C TYR A 510 -1.20 -17.88 39.46
N GLU A 511 0.10 -18.09 39.25
CA GLU A 511 1.11 -17.01 39.16
C GLU A 511 1.53 -16.68 37.72
N TRP A 512 1.32 -17.62 36.79
CA TRP A 512 1.79 -17.50 35.40
C TRP A 512 0.78 -18.07 34.40
N TYR A 513 0.92 -17.63 33.15
CA TYR A 513 0.21 -18.18 32.00
C TYR A 513 1.16 -18.24 30.79
N ALA A 514 0.85 -19.11 29.84
CA ALA A 514 1.53 -19.18 28.55
C ALA A 514 0.50 -19.44 27.46
N ASP A 515 0.63 -18.73 26.34
CA ASP A 515 -0.27 -18.79 25.18
C ASP A 515 0.55 -18.92 23.89
N ILE A 516 0.08 -19.75 22.97
CA ILE A 516 0.57 -19.87 21.60
C ILE A 516 -0.60 -19.56 20.66
N GLY A 517 -0.36 -18.69 19.68
CA GLY A 517 -1.36 -18.28 18.69
C GLY A 517 -0.82 -18.45 17.27
N LEU A 518 -1.71 -18.80 16.35
CA LEU A 518 -1.47 -18.89 14.91
C LEU A 518 -2.47 -17.98 14.18
N ILE A 519 -1.97 -17.26 13.17
CA ILE A 519 -2.77 -16.46 12.24
C ILE A 519 -2.49 -17.00 10.84
N TYR A 520 -3.54 -17.36 10.10
CA TYR A 520 -3.45 -17.85 8.73
C TYR A 520 -4.30 -16.98 7.79
N PRO A 521 -3.70 -16.23 6.85
CA PRO A 521 -4.43 -15.48 5.84
C PRO A 521 -4.97 -16.43 4.75
N LEU A 522 -6.21 -16.22 4.32
CA LEU A 522 -6.88 -17.09 3.32
C LEU A 522 -6.66 -16.65 1.87
N GLN A 523 -6.26 -15.40 1.63
CA GLN A 523 -6.00 -14.86 0.29
C GLN A 523 -4.87 -13.82 0.34
N GLN A 524 -3.90 -13.94 -0.59
CA GLN A 524 -2.90 -12.92 -0.93
C GLN A 524 -2.51 -13.00 -2.43
N CYS A 525 -3.48 -12.87 -3.34
CA CYS A 525 -3.19 -12.79 -4.77
C CYS A 525 -2.77 -11.35 -5.14
N LEU A 526 -1.46 -11.07 -5.18
CA LEU A 526 -0.93 -9.80 -5.67
C LEU A 526 -0.69 -9.87 -7.19
N ARG A 527 -1.65 -9.40 -7.98
CA ARG A 527 -1.49 -9.33 -9.45
C ARG A 527 -0.73 -8.07 -9.84
N ALA A 528 0.49 -8.24 -10.34
CA ALA A 528 1.31 -7.13 -10.83
C ALA A 528 0.84 -6.66 -12.21
N LEU A 529 0.54 -5.37 -12.34
CA LEU A 529 0.30 -4.71 -13.62
C LEU A 529 1.49 -3.78 -13.89
N LEU A 530 2.25 -4.04 -14.95
CA LEU A 530 3.27 -3.11 -15.44
C LEU A 530 2.68 -2.06 -16.40
N PHE A 531 3.48 -1.02 -16.64
CA PHE A 531 3.10 0.21 -17.32
C PHE A 531 2.45 -0.02 -18.69
N CYS A 532 1.23 0.50 -18.86
CA CYS A 532 0.62 0.71 -20.18
C CYS A 532 1.04 2.11 -20.66
N SER A 533 2.16 2.20 -21.38
CA SER A 533 2.71 3.47 -21.89
C SER A 533 1.83 4.06 -23.00
N GLY A 534 1.98 5.37 -23.25
CA GLY A 534 1.00 6.26 -23.88
C GLY A 534 0.71 6.09 -25.38
N ARG A 535 0.40 4.88 -25.85
CA ARG A 535 -0.36 4.60 -27.10
C ARG A 535 -0.95 3.19 -27.18
N ALA A 536 -0.50 2.25 -26.35
CA ALA A 536 -1.05 0.90 -26.28
C ALA A 536 -2.51 0.91 -25.80
N VAL A 537 -3.41 0.29 -26.57
CA VAL A 537 -4.84 0.26 -26.25
C VAL A 537 -5.13 -0.82 -25.21
N CYS A 538 -4.94 -0.48 -23.93
CA CYS A 538 -5.40 -1.29 -22.79
C CYS A 538 -6.95 -1.38 -22.77
N ARG A 539 -7.52 -2.33 -23.53
CA ARG A 539 -8.97 -2.60 -23.61
C ARG A 539 -9.35 -3.95 -22.99
N PRO A 540 -10.17 -3.96 -21.92
CA PRO A 540 -11.04 -5.09 -21.62
C PRO A 540 -11.99 -5.38 -22.79
N GLY A 541 -12.39 -6.65 -22.96
CA GLY A 541 -13.12 -7.10 -24.14
C GLY A 541 -14.48 -6.43 -24.33
N ALA A 542 -14.64 -5.69 -25.43
CA ALA A 542 -15.92 -5.16 -25.90
C ALA A 542 -16.09 -5.41 -27.41
N PHE A 543 -17.05 -6.26 -27.76
CA PHE A 543 -17.49 -6.44 -29.15
C PHE A 543 -18.15 -5.17 -29.69
N TYR A 544 -17.79 -4.75 -30.91
CA TYR A 544 -18.72 -4.26 -31.95
C TYR A 544 -17.99 -4.25 -33.32
N PRO A 545 -18.68 -4.08 -34.47
CA PRO A 545 -18.38 -4.91 -35.64
C PRO A 545 -17.38 -4.27 -36.60
N ASN A 546 -16.57 -5.11 -37.24
CA ASN A 546 -15.63 -4.70 -38.28
C ASN A 546 -16.39 -4.41 -39.60
N PRO A 547 -16.29 -3.20 -40.19
CA PRO A 547 -16.98 -2.90 -41.44
C PRO A 547 -16.30 -3.57 -42.64
N LYS A 548 -17.08 -4.28 -43.47
CA LYS A 548 -16.66 -4.77 -44.79
C LYS A 548 -17.67 -4.41 -45.87
N PRO A 549 -17.23 -3.78 -46.96
CA PRO A 549 -17.81 -3.92 -48.29
C PRO A 549 -16.87 -4.73 -49.21
N GLY A 550 -17.38 -5.74 -49.93
CA GLY A 550 -16.67 -6.36 -51.06
C GLY A 550 -16.77 -7.90 -51.18
N ALA A 551 -17.21 -8.35 -52.37
CA ALA A 551 -16.98 -9.66 -53.02
C ALA A 551 -17.44 -10.97 -52.33
N GLU A 552 -18.69 -11.34 -52.62
CA GLU A 552 -19.15 -12.62 -53.23
C GLU A 552 -18.81 -14.04 -52.70
N HIS A 553 -19.84 -14.90 -52.77
CA HIS A 553 -19.85 -16.36 -53.05
C HIS A 553 -18.91 -17.29 -52.23
N ARG A 554 -19.41 -18.25 -51.44
CA ARG A 554 -20.41 -19.29 -51.82
C ARG A 554 -21.18 -19.89 -50.63
N ASP A 555 -22.24 -20.64 -50.97
CA ASP A 555 -23.10 -21.40 -50.05
C ASP A 555 -22.36 -22.61 -49.43
N HIS A 556 -22.58 -22.90 -48.13
CA HIS A 556 -22.93 -24.25 -47.68
C HIS A 556 -23.45 -24.31 -46.24
N ARG A 557 -24.61 -24.96 -46.05
CA ARG A 557 -25.22 -25.23 -44.74
C ARG A 557 -24.50 -26.36 -43.99
N ARG A 558 -24.30 -26.22 -42.67
CA ARG A 558 -24.34 -27.32 -41.67
C ARG A 558 -24.70 -26.78 -40.28
N ARG A 559 -24.96 -27.68 -39.33
CA ARG A 559 -25.91 -27.45 -38.22
C ARG A 559 -25.57 -28.34 -37.02
N ILE A 560 -25.77 -27.83 -35.78
CA ILE A 560 -25.69 -28.59 -34.49
C ILE A 560 -24.22 -29.06 -34.20
N PHE A 561 -23.68 -29.21 -32.99
CA PHE A 561 -24.25 -29.50 -31.66
C PHE A 561 -23.63 -28.70 -30.49
N LEU A 562 -24.48 -28.42 -29.49
CA LEU A 562 -24.08 -28.22 -28.10
C LEU A 562 -23.68 -29.57 -27.47
N LYS A 563 -22.70 -29.57 -26.55
CA LYS A 563 -22.53 -30.65 -25.58
C LYS A 563 -22.22 -30.06 -24.20
N LYS A 564 -22.76 -30.68 -23.15
CA LYS A 564 -22.89 -30.10 -21.81
C LYS A 564 -22.38 -31.09 -20.76
N GLU A 565 -21.54 -30.62 -19.84
CA GLU A 565 -21.26 -31.26 -18.53
C GLU A 565 -20.57 -32.65 -18.58
N PRO A 566 -20.08 -33.24 -17.45
CA PRO A 566 -20.45 -32.94 -16.06
C PRO A 566 -19.34 -32.64 -15.04
N THR A 567 -19.80 -32.05 -13.95
CA THR A 567 -19.10 -31.91 -12.66
C THR A 567 -18.60 -33.24 -12.09
N ARG A 568 -17.48 -33.22 -11.36
CA ARG A 568 -17.18 -34.19 -10.30
C ARG A 568 -16.76 -33.49 -9.02
N ARG A 569 -17.43 -33.82 -7.91
CA ARG A 569 -16.98 -33.51 -6.54
C ARG A 569 -15.87 -34.48 -6.15
N PHE A 570 -14.88 -34.01 -5.40
CA PHE A 570 -14.09 -34.87 -4.52
C PHE A 570 -13.94 -34.20 -3.14
N ILE A 571 -14.02 -35.03 -2.09
CA ILE A 571 -13.80 -34.66 -0.70
C ILE A 571 -12.92 -35.77 -0.11
N LYS A 572 -11.73 -35.43 0.42
CA LYS A 572 -11.06 -36.16 1.51
C LYS A 572 -9.81 -35.43 2.04
N PHE A 573 -9.99 -34.82 3.21
CA PHE A 573 -9.14 -34.83 4.40
C PHE A 573 -7.62 -35.09 4.37
N PHE A 574 -6.96 -34.30 5.25
CA PHE A 574 -5.74 -34.57 6.02
C PHE A 574 -4.37 -34.60 5.31
N GLY A 575 -3.65 -33.49 5.44
CA GLY A 575 -2.21 -33.43 5.71
C GLY A 575 -1.99 -32.37 6.81
N VAL A 576 -1.07 -32.61 7.75
CA VAL A 576 -0.75 -31.68 8.85
C VAL A 576 0.74 -31.39 8.86
N LEU A 577 1.09 -30.11 8.75
CA LEU A 577 2.32 -29.49 9.23
C LEU A 577 2.08 -27.98 9.39
#